data_AF-A0A1H4QP43-F1
#
_entry.id   AF-A0A1H4QP43-F1
#
_cell.length_a   1.000
_cell.length_b   1.000
_cell.length_c   1.000
_cell.angle_alpha   90.00
_cell.angle_beta   90.00
_cell.angle_gamma   90.00
#
_symmetry.space_group_name_H-M   'P 1'
#
loop_
_entity.id
_entity.type
_entity.pdbx_description
1 polymer ?
#
loop_
_entity_poly.entity_id
_entity_poly.type
_entity_poly.pdbx_seq_one_letter_code
_entity_poly.pdbx_strand_id
1 'polypeptide(L)'
;MEKLKHFSVQGTAVGSDQSIQLDEISILAEPETLRALGVFLINAASEMALNGREHVHLQEVIEDFSHEQHVDFIALNRALILPA
;
A
#
# COMPACT_ATOMS: atom_id res chain seq x y z
N MET A 1 19.02 12.14 9.37
CA MET A 1 17.95 11.16 9.07
C MET A 1 16.64 11.90 9.08
N GLU A 2 15.83 11.73 8.05
CA GLU A 2 14.46 12.24 8.04
C GLU A 2 13.61 11.48 9.07
N LYS A 3 12.66 12.17 9.70
CA LYS A 3 11.69 11.54 10.59
C LYS A 3 10.45 11.20 9.77
N LEU A 4 9.99 9.96 9.85
CA LEU A 4 8.71 9.56 9.31
C LEU A 4 7.59 10.35 10.01
N LYS A 5 6.64 10.86 9.23
CA LYS A 5 5.37 11.37 9.78
C LYS A 5 4.56 10.21 10.35
N HIS A 6 3.62 10.51 11.23
CA HIS A 6 2.72 9.49 11.77
C HIS A 6 2.00 8.75 10.62
N PHE A 7 2.00 7.42 10.67
CA PHE A 7 1.30 6.54 9.75
C PHE A 7 0.70 5.36 10.54
N SER A 8 -0.30 4.73 9.93
CA SER A 8 -0.93 3.51 10.42
C SER A 8 -0.96 2.50 9.28
N VAL A 9 -0.94 1.22 9.62
CA VAL A 9 -1.12 0.14 8.66
C VAL A 9 -2.43 -0.57 8.96
N GLN A 10 -3.14 -0.91 7.91
CA GLN A 10 -4.30 -1.78 7.97
C GLN A 10 -4.05 -3.03 7.12
N GLY A 11 -4.58 -4.16 7.57
CA GLY A 11 -4.59 -5.41 6.82
C GLY A 11 -5.99 -6.01 6.81
N THR A 12 -6.30 -6.77 5.77
CA THR A 12 -7.55 -7.52 5.67
C THR A 12 -7.20 -9.00 5.58
N ALA A 13 -7.77 -9.82 6.46
CA ALA A 13 -7.52 -11.26 6.43
C ALA A 13 -8.14 -11.90 5.17
N VAL A 14 -7.51 -12.93 4.64
CA VAL A 14 -8.03 -13.67 3.47
C VAL A 14 -9.42 -14.23 3.79
N GLY A 15 -10.40 -13.94 2.93
CA GLY A 15 -11.80 -14.36 3.12
C GLY A 15 -12.59 -13.49 4.11
N SER A 16 -12.03 -12.37 4.57
CA SER A 16 -12.71 -11.36 5.38
C SER A 16 -12.80 -10.05 4.61
N ASP A 17 -13.86 -9.27 4.84
CA ASP A 17 -13.98 -7.87 4.44
C ASP A 17 -13.62 -6.90 5.58
N GLN A 18 -13.37 -7.43 6.77
CA GLN A 18 -13.00 -6.64 7.94
C GLN A 18 -11.51 -6.26 7.92
N SER A 19 -11.27 -4.95 7.85
CA SER A 19 -9.95 -4.36 8.04
C SER A 19 -9.55 -4.36 9.53
N ILE A 20 -8.30 -4.72 9.81
CA ILE A 20 -7.67 -4.70 11.14
C ILE A 20 -6.45 -3.78 11.13
N GLN A 21 -6.27 -2.99 12.19
CA GLN A 21 -5.05 -2.21 12.37
C GLN A 21 -3.89 -3.15 12.74
N LEU A 22 -2.75 -2.98 12.08
CA LEU A 22 -1.55 -3.80 12.30
C LEU A 22 -0.48 -2.99 13.03
N ASP A 23 0.19 -3.63 13.99
CA ASP A 23 1.38 -3.07 14.65
C ASP A 23 2.67 -3.28 13.82
N GLU A 24 2.69 -4.31 12.97
CA GLU A 24 3.81 -4.61 12.06
C GLU A 24 3.36 -5.23 10.74
N ILE A 25 4.20 -5.10 9.70
CA ILE A 25 4.10 -5.86 8.45
C ILE A 25 5.41 -6.62 8.25
N SER A 26 5.31 -7.92 8.01
CA SER A 26 6.42 -8.74 7.51
C SER A 26 6.17 -9.07 6.03
N ILE A 27 7.13 -8.75 5.15
CA ILE A 27 7.06 -9.05 3.72
C ILE A 27 8.10 -10.12 3.40
N LEU A 28 7.65 -11.29 2.97
CA LEU A 28 8.50 -12.36 2.47
C LEU A 28 8.45 -12.38 0.95
N ALA A 29 9.52 -11.92 0.29
CA ALA A 29 9.59 -11.82 -1.16
C ALA A 29 11.03 -11.82 -1.67
N GLU A 30 11.21 -12.04 -2.97
CA GLU A 30 12.49 -11.86 -3.66
C GLU A 30 12.91 -10.37 -3.71
N PRO A 31 14.22 -10.06 -3.77
CA PRO A 31 14.71 -8.68 -3.81
C PRO A 31 14.11 -7.83 -4.94
N GLU A 32 13.84 -8.42 -6.10
CA GLU A 32 13.23 -7.76 -7.26
C GLU A 32 11.80 -7.34 -6.95
N THR A 33 11.04 -8.19 -6.26
CA THR A 33 9.68 -7.89 -5.80
C THR A 33 9.69 -6.76 -4.78
N LEU A 34 10.60 -6.81 -3.80
CA LEU A 34 10.76 -5.73 -2.81
C LEU A 34 11.09 -4.39 -3.48
N ARG A 35 11.91 -4.41 -4.53
CA ARG A 35 12.22 -3.20 -5.32
C ARG A 35 10.98 -2.67 -6.04
N ALA A 36 10.19 -3.55 -6.66
CA ALA A 36 8.96 -3.15 -7.35
C ALA A 36 7.96 -2.51 -6.37
N LEU A 37 7.80 -3.08 -5.17
CA LEU A 37 6.98 -2.49 -4.10
C LEU A 37 7.48 -1.11 -3.67
N GLY A 38 8.80 -0.93 -3.57
CA GLY A 38 9.41 0.38 -3.29
C GLY A 38 9.10 1.42 -4.38
N VAL A 39 9.22 1.03 -5.65
CA VAL A 39 8.88 1.90 -6.80
C VAL A 39 7.39 2.26 -6.79
N PHE A 40 6.51 1.30 -6.51
CA PHE A 40 5.09 1.53 -6.34
C PHE A 40 4.81 2.61 -5.29
N LEU A 41 5.39 2.51 -4.08
CA LEU A 41 5.18 3.49 -3.01
C LEU A 41 5.67 4.89 -3.39
N ILE A 42 6.79 5.00 -4.11
CA ILE A 42 7.32 6.28 -4.61
C ILE A 42 6.36 6.92 -5.61
N ASN A 43 5.84 6.13 -6.55
CA ASN A 43 4.92 6.61 -7.56
C ASN A 43 3.57 7.00 -6.94
N ALA A 44 3.06 6.18 -6.02
CA ALA A 44 1.82 6.48 -5.30
C ALA A 44 1.92 7.79 -4.49
N ALA A 45 3.03 8.01 -3.78
CA ALA A 45 3.27 9.27 -3.08
C ALA A 45 3.29 10.47 -4.05
N SER A 46 3.86 10.31 -5.25
CA SER A 46 3.89 11.35 -6.27
C SER A 46 2.49 11.64 -6.83
N GLU A 47 1.71 10.60 -7.13
CA GLU A 47 0.33 10.73 -7.57
C GLU A 47 -0.56 11.42 -6.53
N MET A 48 -0.40 11.08 -5.25
CA MET A 48 -1.13 11.72 -4.15
C MET A 48 -0.79 13.21 -4.04
N ALA A 49 0.50 13.56 -4.16
CA ALA A 49 0.97 14.93 -4.00
C ALA A 49 0.61 15.82 -5.19
N LEU A 50 0.70 15.30 -6.41
CA LEU A 50 0.51 16.07 -7.65
C LEU A 50 -0.93 16.07 -8.14
N ASN A 51 -1.61 14.93 -8.03
CA ASN A 51 -2.94 14.72 -8.60
C ASN A 51 -4.04 14.60 -7.55
N GLY A 52 -3.71 14.66 -6.26
CA GLY A 52 -4.70 14.63 -5.17
C GLY A 52 -5.43 13.29 -5.05
N ARG A 53 -4.82 12.18 -5.47
CA ARG A 53 -5.42 10.85 -5.31
C ARG A 53 -5.61 10.51 -3.83
N GLU A 54 -6.77 9.95 -3.50
CA GLU A 54 -7.08 9.47 -2.14
C GLU A 54 -6.38 8.16 -1.83
N HIS A 55 -6.29 7.26 -2.81
CA HIS A 55 -5.63 5.98 -2.70
C HIS A 55 -5.07 5.52 -4.05
N VAL A 56 -4.10 4.61 -4.01
CA VAL A 56 -3.51 3.97 -5.19
C VAL A 56 -3.34 2.49 -4.89
N HIS A 57 -3.82 1.63 -5.77
CA HIS A 57 -3.70 0.18 -5.64
C HIS A 57 -2.52 -0.37 -6.43
N LEU A 58 -1.86 -1.40 -5.91
CA LEU A 58 -0.79 -2.11 -6.63
C LEU A 58 -1.35 -2.83 -7.85
N GLN A 59 -2.56 -3.38 -7.75
CA GLN A 59 -3.22 -4.07 -8.86
C GLN A 59 -3.48 -3.19 -10.09
N GLU A 60 -3.51 -1.87 -9.93
CA GLU A 60 -3.69 -0.93 -11.05
C GLU A 60 -2.39 -0.71 -11.85
N VAL A 61 -1.23 -1.05 -11.27
CA VAL A 61 0.08 -0.71 -11.84
C VAL A 61 0.91 -1.93 -12.26
N ILE A 62 0.55 -3.13 -11.83
CA ILE A 62 1.24 -4.35 -12.25
C ILE A 62 0.45 -5.08 -13.34
N GLU A 63 1.16 -5.56 -14.36
CA GLU A 63 0.59 -6.44 -15.38
C GLU A 63 0.29 -7.82 -14.76
N ASP A 64 -0.80 -8.47 -15.21
CA ASP A 64 -1.23 -9.81 -14.77
C ASP A 64 -1.44 -9.99 -13.26
N PHE A 65 -1.99 -8.98 -12.57
CA PHE A 65 -2.38 -9.12 -11.15
C PHE A 65 -3.41 -10.26 -10.98
N SER A 66 -3.12 -11.21 -10.08
CA SER A 66 -4.06 -12.26 -9.67
C SER A 66 -4.46 -12.09 -8.22
N HIS A 67 -5.75 -11.90 -7.95
CA HIS A 67 -6.30 -11.84 -6.59
C HIS A 67 -6.13 -13.15 -5.80
N GLU A 68 -5.87 -14.27 -6.47
CA GLU A 68 -5.62 -15.56 -5.83
C GLU A 68 -4.16 -15.75 -5.42
N GLN A 69 -3.23 -15.10 -6.12
CA GLN A 69 -1.79 -15.33 -5.95
C GLN A 69 -1.04 -14.12 -5.37
N HIS A 70 -1.60 -12.92 -5.50
CA HIS A 70 -0.95 -11.68 -5.12
C HIS A 70 -1.71 -10.97 -3.99
N VAL A 71 -0.95 -10.28 -3.16
CA VAL A 71 -1.48 -9.36 -2.16
C VAL A 71 -1.56 -7.97 -2.80
N ASP A 72 -2.73 -7.33 -2.74
CA ASP A 72 -2.87 -5.94 -3.19
C ASP A 72 -2.37 -4.99 -2.10
N PHE A 73 -1.38 -4.17 -2.44
CA PHE A 73 -0.90 -3.10 -1.59
C PHE A 73 -1.65 -1.82 -1.93
N ILE A 74 -2.27 -1.21 -0.92
CA ILE A 74 -3.05 0.01 -1.11
C ILE A 74 -2.36 1.14 -0.35
N ALA A 75 -1.85 2.12 -1.08
CA ALA A 75 -1.33 3.34 -0.47
C ALA A 75 -2.51 4.29 -0.21
N LEU A 76 -2.67 4.75 1.03
CA LEU A 76 -3.76 5.65 1.45
C LEU A 76 -3.23 7.06 1.76
N ASN A 77 -3.88 8.08 1.22
CA ASN A 77 -3.51 9.47 1.42
C ASN A 77 -4.12 10.00 2.73
N ARG A 78 -3.31 10.06 3.79
CA ARG A 78 -3.73 10.55 5.11
C ARG A 78 -4.25 12.00 5.11
N ALA A 79 -3.89 12.82 4.12
CA ALA A 79 -4.39 14.19 4.01
C ALA A 79 -5.86 14.24 3.58
N LEU A 80 -6.36 13.17 2.95
CA LEU A 80 -7.73 13.08 2.42
C LEU A 80 -8.57 12.05 3.16
N ILE A 81 -7.94 11.01 3.70
CA ILE A 81 -8.61 9.92 4.42
C ILE A 81 -8.47 10.10 5.93
N LEU A 82 -9.62 10.15 6.62
CA LEU A 82 -9.69 10.04 8.08
C LEU A 82 -9.62 8.55 8.46
N PRO A 83 -8.86 8.17 9.50
CA PRO A 83 -8.83 6.79 9.96
C PRO A 83 -10.20 6.46 10.53
N ALA A 84 -10.65 5.22 10.35
CA ALA A 84 -11.81 4.69 11.06
C ALA A 84 -11.56 4.66 12.57
#